data_AF-M1Z0F1-F1
#
_entry.id   AF-M1Z0F1-F1
#
_cell.length_a   1.000
_cell.length_b   1.000
_cell.length_c   1.000
_cell.angle_alpha   90.00
_cell.angle_beta   90.00
_cell.angle_gamma   90.00
#
_symmetry.space_group_name_H-M   'P 1'
#
loop_
_entity.id
_entity.type
_entity.pdbx_description
1 polymer ?
#
loop_
_entity_poly.entity_id
_entity_poly.type
_entity_poly.pdbx_seq_one_letter_code
_entity_poly.pdbx_strand_id
1 'polypeptide(L)'
;MQIQTLGDLFAHPSFQTLFLTILIVFANIIIGVSMLPQDRRKRWYQLHRYVYVASIAMLGLFLYVNHQLGNNDGFIYFVAAYFLTAIPLSRKMNVTLHAVIASVGLVLLIGMAALSVL
;
A
#
# COMPACT_ATOMS: atom_id res chain seq x y z
N MET A 1 -19.45 12.77 5.61
CA MET A 1 -20.66 11.98 5.27
C MET A 1 -20.60 10.75 6.16
N GLN A 2 -21.55 10.53 7.06
CA GLN A 2 -21.49 9.39 7.97
C GLN A 2 -21.86 8.11 7.20
N ILE A 3 -20.99 7.11 7.18
CA ILE A 3 -21.22 5.86 6.47
C ILE A 3 -22.24 5.04 7.27
N GLN A 4 -23.44 4.87 6.73
CA GLN A 4 -24.55 4.25 7.46
C GLN A 4 -24.68 2.75 7.20
N THR A 5 -24.13 2.26 6.07
CA THR A 5 -24.18 0.83 5.71
C THR A 5 -22.86 0.32 5.15
N LEU A 6 -22.67 -1.01 5.18
CA LEU A 6 -21.53 -1.66 4.52
C LEU A 6 -21.50 -1.35 3.02
N GLY A 7 -22.66 -1.27 2.37
CA GLY A 7 -22.77 -0.94 0.95
C GLY A 7 -22.20 0.44 0.64
N ASP A 8 -22.51 1.44 1.48
CA ASP A 8 -22.00 2.80 1.33
C ASP A 8 -20.48 2.86 1.49
N LEU A 9 -19.91 2.04 2.39
CA LEU A 9 -18.46 1.92 2.56
C LEU A 9 -17.80 1.41 1.27
N PHE A 10 -18.29 0.31 0.71
CA PHE A 10 -17.74 -0.27 -0.52
C PHE A 10 -17.98 0.62 -1.75
N ALA A 11 -19.02 1.46 -1.74
CA ALA A 11 -19.27 2.44 -2.78
C ALA A 11 -18.39 3.69 -2.65
N HIS A 12 -17.80 3.96 -1.49
CA HIS A 12 -17.01 5.15 -1.25
C HIS A 12 -15.69 5.13 -2.05
N PRO A 13 -15.39 6.15 -2.88
CA PRO A 13 -14.26 6.11 -3.80
C PRO A 13 -12.90 6.07 -3.08
N SER A 14 -12.77 6.72 -1.91
CA SER A 14 -11.56 6.58 -1.08
C SER A 14 -11.38 5.15 -0.57
N PHE A 15 -12.46 4.46 -0.21
CA PHE A 15 -12.38 3.08 0.27
C PHE A 15 -11.94 2.15 -0.86
N GLN A 16 -12.55 2.28 -2.05
CA GLN A 16 -12.21 1.45 -3.21
C GLN A 16 -10.74 1.59 -3.60
N THR A 17 -10.24 2.83 -3.69
CA THR A 17 -8.85 3.11 -4.04
C THR A 17 -7.87 2.63 -2.97
N LEU A 18 -8.21 2.81 -1.68
CA LEU A 18 -7.41 2.28 -0.57
C LEU A 18 -7.39 0.76 -0.55
N PHE A 19 -8.55 0.12 -0.72
CA PHE A 19 -8.69 -1.34 -0.76
C PHE A 19 -7.88 -1.94 -1.90
N LEU A 20 -7.95 -1.37 -3.11
CA LEU A 20 -7.11 -1.78 -4.23
C LEU A 20 -5.62 -1.59 -3.91
N THR A 21 -5.24 -0.49 -3.26
CA THR A 21 -3.86 -0.26 -2.83
C THR A 21 -3.39 -1.34 -1.85
N ILE A 22 -4.21 -1.71 -0.87
CA ILE A 22 -3.94 -2.81 0.07
C ILE A 22 -3.71 -4.13 -0.67
N LEU A 23 -4.58 -4.47 -1.63
CA LEU A 23 -4.44 -5.71 -2.40
C LEU A 23 -3.15 -5.74 -3.23
N ILE A 24 -2.79 -4.63 -3.89
CA ILE A 24 -1.57 -4.54 -4.69
C ILE A 24 -0.33 -4.64 -3.78
N VAL A 25 -0.33 -3.97 -2.63
CA VAL A 25 0.78 -4.05 -1.66
C VAL A 25 0.92 -5.46 -1.09
N PHE A 26 -0.19 -6.10 -0.75
CA PHE A 26 -0.20 -7.50 -0.30
C PHE A 26 0.37 -8.44 -1.36
N ALA A 27 -0.06 -8.29 -2.62
CA ALA A 27 0.51 -9.04 -3.74
C ALA A 27 2.00 -8.77 -3.89
N ASN A 28 2.44 -7.51 -3.74
CA ASN A 28 3.84 -7.14 -3.82
C ASN A 28 4.70 -7.85 -2.76
N ILE A 29 4.19 -7.99 -1.52
CA ILE A 29 4.86 -8.70 -0.43
C ILE A 29 4.96 -10.20 -0.74
N ILE A 30 3.88 -10.85 -1.20
CA ILE A 30 3.89 -12.27 -1.57
C ILE A 30 4.91 -12.54 -2.68
N ILE A 31 4.91 -11.69 -3.71
CA ILE A 31 5.88 -11.78 -4.81
C ILE A 31 7.30 -11.56 -4.26
N GLY A 32 7.45 -10.61 -3.33
CA GLY A 32 8.65 -10.35 -2.53
C GLY A 32 9.23 -11.62 -1.91
N VAL A 33 8.42 -12.33 -1.12
CA VAL A 33 8.79 -13.57 -0.42
C VAL A 33 9.06 -14.71 -1.41
N SER A 34 8.30 -14.76 -2.50
CA SER A 34 8.42 -15.79 -3.54
C SER A 34 9.71 -15.69 -4.37
N MET A 35 10.51 -14.63 -4.21
CA MET A 35 11.86 -14.50 -4.76
C MET A 35 12.97 -15.14 -3.93
N LEU A 36 12.68 -15.59 -2.71
CA LEU A 36 13.68 -16.21 -1.85
C LEU A 36 14.33 -17.46 -2.51
N PRO A 37 13.59 -18.33 -3.22
CA PRO A 37 14.20 -19.40 -4.02
C PRO A 37 14.96 -18.84 -5.24
N GLN A 38 16.24 -19.22 -5.40
CA GLN A 38 17.14 -18.63 -6.40
C GLN A 38 16.73 -18.88 -7.85
N ASP A 39 16.10 -20.02 -8.14
CA ASP A 39 15.84 -20.49 -9.52
C ASP A 39 14.95 -19.57 -10.36
N ARG A 40 14.10 -18.75 -9.72
CA ARG A 40 13.16 -17.86 -10.42
C ARG A 40 13.37 -16.37 -10.11
N ARG A 41 14.47 -16.03 -9.44
CA ARG A 41 14.71 -14.69 -8.87
C ARG A 41 14.61 -13.55 -9.89
N LYS A 42 15.15 -13.73 -11.10
CA LYS A 42 15.20 -12.66 -12.13
C LYS A 42 13.80 -12.24 -12.64
N ARG A 43 12.92 -13.21 -12.91
CA ARG A 43 11.55 -12.95 -13.39
C ARG A 43 10.69 -12.34 -12.29
N TRP A 44 10.73 -12.91 -11.09
CA TRP A 44 9.94 -12.40 -9.96
C TRP A 44 10.41 -11.03 -9.50
N TYR A 45 11.69 -10.71 -9.64
CA TYR A 45 12.22 -9.38 -9.35
C TYR A 45 11.65 -8.30 -10.27
N GLN A 46 11.53 -8.58 -11.56
CA GLN A 46 10.89 -7.65 -12.50
C GLN A 46 9.41 -7.46 -12.13
N LEU A 47 8.70 -8.56 -11.84
CA LEU A 47 7.30 -8.50 -11.43
C LEU A 47 7.13 -7.68 -10.16
N HIS A 48 7.92 -7.93 -9.11
CA HIS A 48 7.92 -7.16 -7.87
C HIS A 48 8.17 -5.67 -8.11
N ARG A 49 9.10 -5.33 -9.01
CA ARG A 49 9.35 -3.93 -9.36
C ARG A 49 8.12 -3.29 -10.01
N TYR A 50 7.45 -3.98 -10.95
CA TYR A 50 6.24 -3.45 -11.60
C TYR A 50 5.08 -3.31 -10.62
N VAL A 51 4.88 -4.31 -9.74
CA VAL A 51 3.82 -4.28 -8.73
C VAL A 51 4.10 -3.19 -7.70
N TYR A 52 5.36 -2.97 -7.29
CA TYR A 52 5.71 -1.83 -6.43
C TYR A 52 5.39 -0.48 -7.08
N VAL A 53 5.72 -0.28 -8.36
CA VAL A 53 5.35 0.95 -9.08
C VAL A 53 3.83 1.12 -9.13
N ALA A 54 3.08 0.03 -9.35
CA ALA A 54 1.62 0.05 -9.29
C ALA A 54 1.11 0.41 -7.87
N SER A 55 1.74 -0.09 -6.80
CA SER A 55 1.40 0.29 -5.42
C SER A 55 1.55 1.79 -5.20
N ILE A 56 2.65 2.40 -5.66
CA ILE A 56 2.89 3.83 -5.52
C ILE A 56 1.91 4.65 -6.37
N ALA A 57 1.63 4.22 -7.60
CA ALA A 57 0.63 4.87 -8.45
C ALA A 57 -0.77 4.85 -7.80
N MET A 58 -1.15 3.71 -7.21
CA MET A 58 -2.46 3.56 -6.59
C MET A 58 -2.58 4.32 -5.27
N LEU A 59 -1.50 4.39 -4.50
CA LEU A 59 -1.40 5.27 -3.35
C LEU A 59 -1.53 6.75 -3.75
N GLY A 60 -0.91 7.16 -4.86
CA GLY A 60 -1.07 8.50 -5.44
C GLY A 60 -2.52 8.78 -5.85
N LEU A 61 -3.20 7.80 -6.46
CA LEU A 61 -4.61 7.92 -6.81
C LEU A 61 -5.50 8.05 -5.57
N PHE A 62 -5.25 7.24 -4.53
CA PHE A 62 -5.95 7.35 -3.25
C PHE A 62 -5.79 8.76 -2.66
N LEU A 63 -4.56 9.28 -2.60
CA LEU A 63 -4.29 10.63 -2.09
C LEU A 63 -5.02 11.71 -2.89
N TYR A 64 -5.08 11.55 -4.21
CA TYR A 64 -5.79 12.48 -5.09
C TYR A 64 -7.30 12.45 -4.84
N VAL A 65 -7.91 11.26 -4.86
CA VAL A 65 -9.35 11.08 -4.60
C VAL A 65 -9.72 11.62 -3.21
N ASN A 66 -8.91 11.30 -2.21
CA ASN A 66 -9.18 11.70 -0.84
C ASN A 66 -8.91 13.20 -0.60
N HIS A 67 -8.00 13.82 -1.37
CA HIS A 67 -7.82 15.27 -1.40
C HIS A 67 -9.05 16.00 -1.96
N GLN A 68 -9.63 15.50 -3.07
CA GLN A 68 -10.84 16.08 -3.66
C GLN A 68 -12.04 16.05 -2.72
N LEU A 69 -12.07 15.10 -1.78
CA LEU A 69 -13.09 14.99 -0.75
C LEU A 69 -12.76 15.77 0.53
N GLY A 70 -11.59 16.42 0.61
CA GLY A 70 -11.16 17.19 1.78
C GLY A 70 -10.75 16.34 2.99
N ASN A 71 -10.47 15.05 2.78
CA ASN A 71 -10.26 14.07 3.86
C ASN A 71 -8.78 13.74 4.13
N ASN A 72 -7.84 14.43 3.46
CA ASN A 72 -6.42 14.18 3.70
C ASN A 72 -5.99 14.77 5.05
N ASP A 73 -5.51 13.91 5.94
CA ASP A 73 -4.96 14.29 7.23
C ASP A 73 -3.44 14.02 7.30
N GLY A 74 -2.83 14.41 8.42
CA GLY A 74 -1.39 14.20 8.63
C GLY A 74 -1.00 12.71 8.66
N PHE A 75 -1.89 11.81 9.10
CA PHE A 75 -1.61 10.39 9.16
C PHE A 75 -1.52 9.78 7.76
N ILE A 76 -2.43 10.15 6.85
CA ILE A 76 -2.43 9.73 5.45
C ILE A 76 -1.11 10.16 4.76
N TYR A 77 -0.67 11.40 4.96
CA TYR A 77 0.60 11.86 4.40
C TYR A 77 1.81 11.16 5.02
N PHE A 78 1.77 10.84 6.32
CA PHE A 78 2.81 10.07 6.98
C PHE A 78 2.94 8.66 6.37
N VAL A 79 1.82 7.96 6.15
CA VAL A 79 1.85 6.64 5.51
C VAL A 79 2.35 6.75 4.07
N ALA A 80 1.95 7.78 3.32
CA ALA A 80 2.48 8.03 1.99
C ALA A 80 4.01 8.22 1.99
N ALA A 81 4.52 9.06 2.89
CA ALA A 81 5.96 9.28 3.05
C ALA A 81 6.70 7.97 3.42
N TYR A 82 6.10 7.13 4.28
CA TYR A 82 6.65 5.82 4.64
C TYR A 82 6.85 4.92 3.41
N PHE A 83 5.84 4.83 2.52
CA PHE A 83 5.92 4.03 1.29
C PHE A 83 6.97 4.54 0.30
N LEU A 84 7.17 5.86 0.24
CA LEU A 84 8.13 6.51 -0.66
C LEU A 84 9.57 6.48 -0.14
N THR A 85 9.77 6.32 1.17
CA THR A 85 11.11 6.45 1.80
C THR A 85 11.57 5.15 2.46
N ALA A 86 10.84 4.65 3.46
CA ALA A 86 11.25 3.50 4.27
C ALA A 86 11.33 2.20 3.45
N ILE A 87 10.33 1.95 2.59
CA ILE A 87 10.31 0.75 1.73
C ILE A 87 11.48 0.71 0.74
N PRO A 88 11.76 1.74 -0.07
CA PRO A 88 12.89 1.69 -1.01
C PRO A 88 14.25 1.74 -0.30
N LEU A 89 14.36 2.42 0.86
CA LEU A 89 15.59 2.44 1.64
C LEU A 89 15.91 1.05 2.23
N SER A 90 14.91 0.39 2.82
CA SER A 90 15.07 -0.93 3.42
C SER A 90 15.53 -2.01 2.44
N ARG A 91 15.14 -1.90 1.17
CA ARG A 91 15.56 -2.82 0.09
C ARG A 91 17.09 -2.93 -0.05
N LYS A 92 17.83 -1.86 0.28
CA LYS A 92 19.29 -1.82 0.16
C LYS A 92 20.02 -2.44 1.35
N MET A 93 19.31 -2.69 2.47
CA MET A 93 19.92 -3.12 3.73
C MET A 93 19.93 -4.65 3.87
N ASN A 94 18.75 -5.26 3.98
CA ASN A 94 18.59 -6.71 4.14
C ASN A 94 17.18 -7.12 3.67
N VAL A 95 17.07 -8.28 3.02
CA VAL A 95 15.81 -8.83 2.52
C VAL A 95 14.79 -9.08 3.64
N THR A 96 15.22 -9.61 4.79
CA THR A 96 14.33 -9.89 5.92
C THR A 96 13.79 -8.59 6.53
N LEU A 97 14.67 -7.60 6.71
CA LEU A 97 14.28 -6.27 7.21
C LEU A 97 13.31 -5.59 6.25
N HIS A 98 13.57 -5.67 4.95
CA HIS A 98 12.68 -5.14 3.92
C HIS A 98 11.28 -5.78 3.99
N ALA A 99 11.20 -7.10 4.15
CA ALA A 99 9.93 -7.80 4.30
C ALA A 99 9.16 -7.33 5.54
N VAL A 100 9.83 -7.16 6.68
CA VAL A 100 9.22 -6.63 7.92
C VAL A 100 8.71 -5.21 7.70
N ILE A 101 9.53 -4.32 7.12
CA ILE A 101 9.17 -2.93 6.84
C ILE A 101 8.00 -2.83 5.86
N ALA A 102 7.95 -3.69 4.84
CA ALA A 102 6.83 -3.76 3.90
C ALA A 102 5.54 -4.23 4.59
N SER A 103 5.62 -5.24 5.48
CA SER A 103 4.48 -5.70 6.27
C SER A 103 3.95 -4.63 7.23
N VAL A 104 4.82 -3.85 7.86
CA VAL A 104 4.41 -2.67 8.66
C VAL A 104 3.67 -1.67 7.79
N GLY A 105 4.14 -1.43 6.56
CA GLY A 105 3.42 -0.59 5.58
C GLY A 105 2.01 -1.10 5.27
N LEU A 106 1.83 -2.41 5.12
CA LEU A 106 0.51 -3.02 4.93
C LEU A 106 -0.40 -2.79 6.16
N VAL A 107 0.13 -2.96 7.36
CA VAL A 107 -0.62 -2.70 8.61
C VAL A 107 -1.04 -1.23 8.70
N LEU A 108 -0.16 -0.29 8.32
CA LEU A 108 -0.49 1.14 8.28
C LEU A 108 -1.62 1.45 7.31
N LEU A 109 -1.66 0.83 6.12
CA LEU A 109 -2.77 0.99 5.16
C LEU A 109 -4.10 0.46 5.72
N ILE A 110 -4.06 -0.68 6.42
CA ILE A 110 -5.25 -1.22 7.11
C ILE A 110 -5.69 -0.25 8.22
N GLY A 111 -4.74 0.32 8.96
CA GLY A 111 -5.00 1.36 9.95
C GLY A 111 -5.69 2.59 9.35
N MET A 112 -5.25 3.05 8.17
CA MET A 112 -5.95 4.13 7.45
C MET A 112 -7.38 3.73 7.12
N ALA A 113 -7.62 2.52 6.62
CA ALA A 113 -8.98 2.07 6.31
C ALA A 113 -9.88 2.05 7.56
N ALA A 114 -9.32 1.69 8.72
CA ALA A 114 -10.04 1.64 9.98
C ALA A 114 -10.27 3.01 10.64
N LEU A 115 -9.37 3.98 10.44
CA LEU A 115 -9.36 5.25 11.18
C LEU A 115 -9.76 6.48 10.35
N SER A 116 -9.61 6.42 9.03
CA SER A 116 -9.83 7.57 8.13
C SER A 116 -11.01 7.41 7.19
N VAL A 117 -11.54 6.18 7.06
CA VAL A 117 -12.70 5.89 6.20
C VAL A 117 -13.95 5.53 7.03
N LEU A 118 -13.79 4.98 8.23
CA LEU A 118 -14.85 4.79 9.23
C LEU A 118 -14.95 6.01 10.15
#